data_AF-A0A1T5IXK2-F1
#
_entry.id   AF-A0A1T5IXK2-F1
#
_cell.length_a   1.000
_cell.length_b   1.000
_cell.length_c   1.000
_cell.angle_alpha   90.00
_cell.angle_beta   90.00
_cell.angle_gamma   90.00
#
_symmetry.space_group_name_H-M   'P 1'
#
loop_
_entity.id
_entity.type
_entity.pdbx_description
1 polymer ?
#
loop_
_entity_poly.entity_id
_entity_poly.type
_entity_poly.pdbx_seq_one_letter_code
_entity_poly.pdbx_strand_id
1 'polypeptide(L)'
;MIQKYTNQLILSLIKDDLISNKLINGLNTLGLGAGDYHLHLSETILNLIGLDTENDAILNLYYNLTRQSETIDLTNITQREKQLTQLATEIYSELLKQKQ
;
A
#
# COMPACT_ATOMS: atom_id res chain seq x y z
N MET A 1 12.02 -18.01 11.69
CA MET A 1 11.88 -16.70 12.38
C MET A 1 11.97 -15.53 11.41
N ILE A 2 13.02 -15.43 10.59
CA ILE A 2 13.26 -14.31 9.65
C ILE A 2 12.03 -14.00 8.76
N GLN A 3 11.43 -15.02 8.14
CA GLN A 3 10.30 -14.84 7.21
C GLN A 3 9.02 -14.26 7.86
N LYS A 4 8.79 -14.53 9.16
CA LYS A 4 7.65 -13.94 9.89
C LYS A 4 7.81 -12.43 10.04
N TYR A 5 9.02 -11.97 10.33
CA TYR A 5 9.33 -10.54 10.47
C TYR A 5 9.25 -9.82 9.12
N THR A 6 9.71 -10.46 8.04
CA THR A 6 9.58 -9.92 6.68
C THR A 6 8.12 -9.70 6.29
N ASN A 7 7.24 -10.68 6.55
CA ASN A 7 5.81 -10.53 6.25
C ASN A 7 5.16 -9.39 7.05
N GLN A 8 5.49 -9.27 8.35
CA GLN A 8 4.97 -8.19 9.17
C GLN A 8 5.46 -6.82 8.71
N LEU A 9 6.72 -6.72 8.29
CA LEU A 9 7.27 -5.49 7.72
C LEU A 9 6.55 -5.10 6.43
N ILE A 10 6.37 -6.04 5.50
CA ILE A 10 5.65 -5.77 4.24
C ILE A 10 4.23 -5.29 4.51
N LEU A 11 3.50 -5.94 5.42
CA LEU A 11 2.15 -5.52 5.79
C LEU A 11 2.13 -4.10 6.37
N SER A 12 3.08 -3.76 7.25
CA SER A 12 3.20 -2.40 7.79
C SER A 12 3.49 -1.37 6.70
N LEU A 13 4.43 -1.66 5.79
CA LEU A 13 4.76 -0.77 4.67
C LEU A 13 3.57 -0.54 3.74
N ILE A 14 2.79 -1.60 3.43
CA ILE A 14 1.56 -1.44 2.65
C ILE A 14 0.57 -0.53 3.38
N LYS A 15 0.36 -0.70 4.70
CA LYS A 15 -0.52 0.19 5.46
C LYS A 15 -0.07 1.65 5.43
N ASP A 16 1.22 1.90 5.60
CA ASP A 16 1.78 3.26 5.56
C ASP A 16 1.58 3.89 4.18
N ASP A 17 1.78 3.12 3.11
CA ASP A 17 1.53 3.57 1.73
C ASP A 17 0.05 3.87 1.48
N LEU A 18 -0.88 3.04 1.99
CA LEU A 18 -2.33 3.29 1.89
C LEU A 18 -2.73 4.60 2.58
N ILE A 19 -2.16 4.89 3.75
CA ILE A 19 -2.40 6.14 4.49
C ILE A 19 -1.82 7.33 3.71
N SER A 20 -0.58 7.22 3.23
CA SER A 20 0.09 8.25 2.45
C SER A 20 -0.71 8.60 1.19
N ASN A 21 -1.11 7.60 0.41
CA ASN A 21 -1.90 7.78 -0.81
C ASN A 21 -3.22 8.50 -0.54
N LYS A 22 -3.93 8.11 0.53
CA LYS A 22 -5.19 8.77 0.89
C LYS A 22 -4.98 10.22 1.30
N LEU A 23 -3.92 10.51 2.08
CA LEU A 23 -3.58 11.88 2.47
C LEU A 23 -3.27 12.74 1.24
N ILE A 24 -2.38 12.27 0.37
CA ILE A 24 -1.95 12.98 -0.84
C ILE A 24 -3.14 13.26 -1.75
N ASN A 25 -3.98 12.25 -2.01
CA ASN A 25 -5.17 12.41 -2.84
C ASN A 25 -6.17 13.41 -2.21
N GLY A 26 -6.33 13.37 -0.88
CA GLY A 26 -7.14 14.33 -0.15
C GLY A 26 -6.63 15.76 -0.28
N LEU A 27 -5.32 15.98 -0.08
CA LEU A 27 -4.69 17.29 -0.22
C LEU A 27 -4.76 17.82 -1.67
N ASN A 28 -4.48 16.96 -2.66
CA ASN A 28 -4.59 17.32 -4.07
C ASN A 28 -6.04 17.70 -4.44
N THR A 29 -7.04 17.02 -3.89
CA THR A 29 -8.46 17.37 -4.08
C THR A 29 -8.79 18.75 -3.50
N LEU A 30 -8.07 19.20 -2.46
CA LEU A 30 -8.19 20.54 -1.88
C LEU A 30 -7.35 21.60 -2.62
N GLY A 31 -6.64 21.22 -3.71
CA GLY A 31 -5.73 22.12 -4.43
C GLY A 31 -4.40 22.38 -3.71
N LEU A 32 -4.13 21.65 -2.63
CA LEU A 32 -2.88 21.68 -1.89
C LEU A 32 -1.95 20.66 -2.54
N GLY A 33 -1.15 21.09 -3.52
CA GLY A 33 -0.23 20.19 -4.24
C GLY A 33 0.63 19.37 -3.26
N ALA A 34 0.43 18.06 -3.24
CA ALA A 34 0.99 17.16 -2.23
C ALA A 34 2.00 16.16 -2.80
N GLY A 35 2.54 16.44 -3.99
CA GLY A 35 3.50 15.55 -4.68
C GLY A 35 4.73 15.20 -3.82
N ASP A 36 5.23 16.17 -3.05
CA ASP A 36 6.43 15.99 -2.21
C ASP A 36 6.21 15.07 -1.01
N TYR A 37 4.97 14.70 -0.68
CA TYR A 37 4.63 13.79 0.42
C TYR A 37 4.55 12.32 -0.01
N HIS A 38 4.73 12.03 -1.30
CA HIS A 38 4.66 10.68 -1.82
C HIS A 38 5.85 9.85 -1.33
N LEU A 39 5.58 8.79 -0.57
CA LEU A 39 6.62 7.96 0.04
C LEU A 39 7.27 6.97 -0.96
N HIS A 40 6.66 6.79 -2.13
CA HIS A 40 7.16 5.90 -3.20
C HIS A 40 7.51 4.48 -2.71
N LEU A 41 6.72 3.93 -1.78
CA LEU A 41 7.00 2.64 -1.14
C LEU A 41 6.75 1.43 -2.05
N SER A 42 6.08 1.62 -3.20
CA SER A 42 5.72 0.56 -4.14
C SER A 42 6.92 -0.32 -4.51
N GLU A 43 8.04 0.28 -4.96
CA GLU A 43 9.23 -0.47 -5.36
C GLU A 43 9.84 -1.25 -4.19
N THR A 44 9.90 -0.63 -3.00
CA THR A 44 10.43 -1.28 -1.79
C THR A 44 9.59 -2.50 -1.42
N ILE A 45 8.26 -2.35 -1.43
CA ILE A 45 7.31 -3.43 -1.11
C ILE A 45 7.45 -4.57 -2.12
N LEU A 46 7.44 -4.27 -3.42
CA LEU A 46 7.54 -5.26 -4.48
C LEU A 46 8.89 -6.01 -4.44
N ASN A 47 9.99 -5.30 -4.23
CA ASN A 47 11.32 -5.89 -4.07
C ASN A 47 11.40 -6.82 -2.85
N LEU A 48 10.79 -6.44 -1.71
CA LEU A 48 10.72 -7.29 -0.51
C LEU A 48 9.90 -8.57 -0.74
N ILE A 49 8.88 -8.50 -1.58
CA ILE A 49 8.10 -9.68 -2.00
C ILE A 49 8.91 -10.53 -3.00
N GLY A 50 9.84 -9.92 -3.73
CA GLY A 50 10.63 -10.56 -4.79
C GLY A 50 9.94 -10.53 -6.15
N LEU A 51 9.18 -9.46 -6.41
CA LEU A 51 8.56 -9.20 -7.71
C LEU A 51 9.42 -8.24 -8.53
N ASP A 52 9.38 -8.40 -9.84
CA ASP A 52 10.07 -7.51 -10.78
C ASP A 52 9.40 -6.13 -10.79
N THR A 53 10.16 -5.09 -10.43
CA THR A 53 9.72 -3.70 -10.38
C THR A 53 9.81 -2.99 -11.72
N GLU A 54 10.56 -3.53 -12.68
CA GLU A 54 10.60 -3.04 -14.07
C GLU A 54 9.38 -3.52 -14.88
N ASN A 55 8.62 -4.48 -14.34
CA ASN A 55 7.39 -4.96 -14.94
C ASN A 55 6.23 -4.00 -14.64
N ASP A 56 5.91 -3.16 -15.62
CA ASP A 56 4.77 -2.21 -15.57
C ASP A 56 3.45 -2.86 -15.14
N ALA A 57 3.19 -4.13 -15.50
CA ALA A 57 1.95 -4.80 -15.13
C ALA A 57 1.86 -5.05 -13.61
N ILE A 58 2.99 -5.37 -12.97
CA ILE A 58 3.07 -5.55 -11.51
C ILE A 58 2.90 -4.21 -10.80
N LEU A 59 3.57 -3.16 -11.30
CA LEU A 59 3.47 -1.82 -10.72
C LEU A 59 2.04 -1.29 -10.83
N ASN A 60 1.41 -1.44 -12.00
CA ASN A 60 0.03 -1.06 -12.24
C ASN A 60 -0.96 -1.86 -11.38
N LEU A 61 -0.73 -3.17 -11.21
CA LEU A 61 -1.53 -4.00 -10.30
C LEU A 61 -1.46 -3.43 -8.88
N TYR A 62 -0.26 -3.13 -8.37
CA TYR A 62 -0.07 -2.57 -7.05
C TYR A 62 -0.83 -1.25 -6.88
N TYR A 63 -0.68 -0.30 -7.82
CA TYR A 63 -1.39 0.97 -7.75
C TYR A 63 -2.92 0.82 -7.82
N ASN A 64 -3.43 -0.09 -8.65
CA ASN A 64 -4.87 -0.34 -8.71
C ASN A 64 -5.40 -0.91 -7.39
N LEU A 65 -4.63 -1.78 -6.75
CA LEU A 65 -4.98 -2.35 -5.46
C LEU A 65 -4.98 -1.29 -4.35
N THR A 66 -3.98 -0.39 -4.31
CA THR A 66 -3.88 0.63 -3.26
C THR A 66 -4.90 1.75 -3.38
N ARG A 67 -5.44 2.03 -4.58
CA ARG A 67 -6.55 3.00 -4.78
C ARG A 67 -7.79 2.71 -3.94
N GLN A 68 -7.99 1.45 -3.51
CA GLN A 68 -9.10 1.10 -2.62
C GLN A 68 -9.04 1.83 -1.26
N SER A 69 -7.86 2.35 -0.86
CA SER A 69 -7.71 3.16 0.36
C SER A 69 -8.54 4.45 0.34
N GLU A 70 -8.90 4.97 -0.84
CA GLU A 70 -9.74 6.16 -0.99
C GLU A 70 -11.08 6.03 -0.26
N THR A 71 -11.58 4.81 -0.10
CA THR A 71 -12.87 4.52 0.55
C THR A 71 -12.78 4.35 2.07
N ILE A 72 -11.57 4.27 2.65
CA ILE A 72 -11.38 4.00 4.08
C ILE A 72 -11.66 5.26 4.90
N ASP A 73 -12.49 5.17 5.92
CA ASP A 73 -12.66 6.27 6.88
C ASP A 73 -11.51 6.28 7.89
N LEU A 74 -10.72 7.35 7.90
CA LEU A 74 -9.58 7.49 8.81
C LEU A 74 -9.95 8.10 10.18
N THR A 75 -11.17 8.60 10.35
CA THR A 75 -11.60 9.34 11.55
C THR A 75 -11.91 8.42 12.73
N ASN A 76 -12.44 7.22 12.47
CA ASN A 76 -12.66 6.20 13.48
C ASN A 76 -11.42 5.28 13.60
N ILE A 77 -10.62 5.48 14.66
CA ILE A 77 -9.34 4.78 14.87
C ILE A 77 -9.49 3.25 14.84
N THR A 78 -10.49 2.71 15.52
CA THR A 78 -10.69 1.25 15.64
C THR A 78 -11.09 0.65 14.29
N GLN A 79 -12.04 1.28 13.60
CA GLN A 79 -12.50 0.80 12.29
C GLN A 79 -11.42 0.97 11.23
N ARG A 80 -10.68 2.08 11.25
CA ARG A 80 -9.53 2.36 10.39
C ARG A 80 -8.49 1.24 10.47
N GLU A 81 -8.04 0.87 11.67
CA GLU A 81 -7.00 -0.15 11.81
C GLU A 81 -7.45 -1.50 11.24
N LYS A 82 -8.71 -1.87 11.46
CA LYS A 82 -9.29 -3.10 10.92
C LYS A 82 -9.33 -3.07 9.39
N GLN A 83 -9.81 -1.97 8.80
CA GLN A 83 -9.90 -1.81 7.34
C GLN A 83 -8.52 -1.79 6.67
N LEU A 84 -7.57 -1.05 7.24
CA LEU A 84 -6.19 -1.00 6.72
C LEU A 84 -5.51 -2.36 6.81
N THR A 85 -5.66 -3.07 7.93
CA THR A 85 -5.08 -4.41 8.10
C THR A 85 -5.69 -5.40 7.12
N GLN A 86 -7.01 -5.37 6.93
CA GLN A 86 -7.70 -6.22 5.97
C GLN A 86 -7.19 -5.94 4.55
N LEU A 87 -7.23 -4.68 4.11
CA LEU A 87 -6.80 -4.30 2.76
C LEU A 87 -5.32 -4.64 2.54
N ALA A 88 -4.43 -4.31 3.49
CA ALA A 88 -3.01 -4.66 3.37
C ALA A 88 -2.78 -6.17 3.23
N THR A 89 -3.56 -6.98 3.94
CA THR A 89 -3.50 -8.45 3.85
C THR A 89 -3.98 -8.96 2.50
N GLU A 90 -5.07 -8.38 1.97
CA GLU A 90 -5.60 -8.70 0.64
C GLU A 90 -4.59 -8.35 -0.45
N ILE A 91 -4.04 -7.14 -0.42
CA ILE A 91 -3.00 -6.67 -1.34
C ILE A 91 -1.80 -7.61 -1.30
N TYR A 92 -1.28 -7.89 -0.11
CA TYR A 92 -0.14 -8.79 0.05
C TYR A 92 -0.42 -10.19 -0.52
N SER A 93 -1.63 -10.71 -0.29
CA SER A 93 -2.04 -12.01 -0.81
C SER A 93 -2.14 -12.02 -2.33
N GLU A 94 -2.64 -10.95 -2.96
CA GLU A 94 -2.69 -10.83 -4.42
C GLU A 94 -1.29 -10.72 -5.04
N LEU A 95 -0.38 -9.96 -4.40
CA LEU A 95 1.01 -9.85 -4.86
C LEU A 95 1.75 -11.19 -4.77
N LEU A 96 1.52 -11.97 -3.71
CA LEU A 96 2.11 -13.31 -3.57
C LEU A 96 1.69 -14.27 -4.68
N LYS A 97 0.50 -14.11 -5.27
CA LYS A 97 0.06 -14.92 -6.42
C LYS A 97 0.85 -14.62 -7.69
N GLN A 98 1.47 -13.45 -7.78
CA GLN A 98 2.31 -13.05 -8.92
C GLN A 98 3.74 -13.57 -8.79
N LYS A 99 4.14 -14.03 -7.60
CA LYS A 99 5.46 -14.59 -7.33
C LYS A 99 5.51 -16.02 -7.86
N GLN A 100 5.85 -16.16 -9.15
CA GLN A 100 6.14 -17.45 -9.79
C GLN A 100 7.61 -17.83 -9.62
#